data_AF-C8RXK2-F1
#
_entry.id   AF-C8RXK2-F1
#
_cell.length_a   1.000
_cell.length_b   1.000
_cell.length_c   1.000
_cell.angle_alpha   90.00
_cell.angle_beta   90.00
_cell.angle_gamma   90.00
#
_symmetry.space_group_name_H-M   'P 1'
#
loop_
_entity.id
_entity.type
_entity.pdbx_description
1 polymer ?
#
loop_
_entity_poly.entity_id
_entity_poly.type
_entity_poly.pdbx_seq_one_letter_code
_entity_poly.pdbx_strand_id
1 'polypeptide(L)' 'MGWGPGNYSVALSPTGAAPATHFGCRAQVDQVFTQMLTAPPAEAQPLLAVLVVDVRPGADGAAHFADVLARLGLVQLTE' A
#
# COMPACT_ATOMS: atom_id res chain seq x y z
N MET A 1 -3.28 1.63 14.81
CA MET A 1 -1.96 1.62 14.12
C MET A 1 -1.58 0.19 13.73
N GLY A 2 -1.19 0.00 12.47
CA GLY A 2 -1.18 -1.29 11.76
C GLY A 2 -0.18 -2.33 12.23
N TRP A 3 -0.55 -3.08 13.27
CA TRP A 3 0.08 -4.33 13.66
C TRP A 3 -0.95 -5.46 13.63
N GLY A 4 -0.66 -6.55 12.92
CA GLY A 4 -1.56 -7.68 12.77
C GLY A 4 -1.10 -8.65 11.68
N PRO A 5 -1.56 -9.91 11.69
CA PRO A 5 -1.08 -10.98 10.80
C PRO A 5 -1.35 -10.72 9.30
N GLY A 6 -2.18 -9.75 8.96
CA GLY A 6 -2.39 -9.35 7.58
C GLY A 6 -1.46 -8.23 7.10
N ASN A 7 -0.63 -7.62 7.95
CA ASN A 7 0.18 -6.48 7.55
C ASN A 7 1.52 -6.97 7.03
N TYR A 8 1.85 -6.59 5.80
CA TYR A 8 3.08 -7.02 5.16
C TYR A 8 3.54 -5.99 4.15
N SER A 9 4.79 -6.15 3.74
CA SER A 9 5.39 -5.36 2.70
C SER A 9 6.20 -6.23 1.76
N VAL A 10 6.11 -5.94 0.47
CA VAL A 10 6.72 -6.75 -0.58
C VAL A 10 7.42 -5.85 -1.60
N ALA A 11 8.54 -6.34 -2.11
CA ALA A 11 9.20 -5.73 -3.26
C ALA A 11 8.37 -5.96 -4.52
N LEU A 12 8.21 -4.91 -5.33
CA LEU A 12 7.41 -4.94 -6.55
C LEU A 12 8.21 -4.45 -7.75
N SER A 13 7.91 -4.99 -8.93
CA SER A 13 8.35 -4.47 -10.22
C SER A 13 7.29 -4.72 -11.29
N PRO A 14 7.36 -4.03 -12.46
CA PRO A 14 6.41 -4.27 -13.54
C PRO A 14 6.48 -5.67 -14.14
N THR A 15 7.62 -6.35 -13.99
CA THR A 15 7.89 -7.65 -14.61
C THR A 15 7.97 -8.80 -13.61
N GLY A 16 8.06 -8.50 -12.31
CA GLY A 16 8.28 -9.49 -11.26
C GLY A 16 9.74 -9.92 -11.12
N ALA A 17 10.64 -9.34 -11.91
CA ALA A 17 12.07 -9.55 -11.80
C ALA A 17 12.75 -8.39 -11.05
N ALA A 18 13.93 -8.66 -10.49
CA ALA A 18 14.80 -7.64 -9.93
C ALA A 18 15.30 -6.66 -11.01
N PRO A 19 15.62 -5.40 -10.65
CA PRO A 19 15.49 -4.82 -9.31
C PRO A 19 14.05 -4.42 -8.97
N ALA A 20 13.76 -4.34 -7.67
CA ALA A 20 12.52 -3.73 -7.21
C ALA A 20 12.47 -2.26 -7.63
N THR A 21 11.32 -1.82 -8.13
CA THR A 21 11.07 -0.41 -8.49
C THR A 21 10.10 0.25 -7.52
N HIS A 22 9.30 -0.54 -6.80
CA HIS A 22 8.31 -0.08 -5.84
C HIS A 22 8.36 -0.96 -4.58
N PHE A 23 7.86 -0.41 -3.48
CA PHE A 23 7.62 -1.15 -2.26
C PHE A 23 6.13 -1.11 -1.93
N GLY A 24 5.49 -2.27 -1.99
CA GLY A 24 4.08 -2.40 -1.65
C GLY A 24 3.91 -2.58 -0.16
N CYS A 25 2.97 -1.86 0.45
CA CYS A 25 2.60 -2.03 1.86
C CYS A 25 1.10 -2.30 1.96
N ARG A 26 0.74 -3.44 2.55
CA ARG A 26 -0.65 -3.74 2.93
C ARG A 26 -0.76 -3.61 4.43
N ALA A 27 -1.70 -2.79 4.90
CA ALA A 27 -1.94 -2.61 6.33
C ALA A 27 -3.43 -2.49 6.65
N GLN A 28 -3.85 -3.09 7.76
CA GLN A 28 -5.07 -2.70 8.46
C GLN A 28 -4.79 -1.43 9.25
N VAL A 29 -5.64 -0.44 9.03
CA VAL A 29 -5.54 0.87 9.66
C VAL A 29 -6.85 1.19 10.36
N ASP A 30 -6.77 2.00 11.41
CA ASP A 30 -7.94 2.51 12.10
C ASP A 30 -8.49 3.75 11.38
N GLN A 31 -9.65 4.21 11.84
CA GLN A 31 -10.29 5.41 11.29
C GLN A 31 -9.41 6.66 11.46
N VAL A 32 -8.61 6.75 12.52
CA VAL A 32 -7.72 7.90 12.77
C VAL A 32 -6.69 8.04 11.66
N PHE A 33 -6.12 6.92 11.20
CA PHE A 33 -5.23 6.95 10.04
C PHE A 33 -5.91 7.50 8.78
N THR A 34 -7.15 7.09 8.50
CA THR A 34 -7.88 7.58 7.32
C THR A 34 -8.16 9.08 7.41
N GLN A 35 -8.40 9.60 8.61
CA GLN A 35 -8.55 11.05 8.84
C GLN A 35 -7.24 11.80 8.57
N MET A 36 -6.09 11.25 8.98
CA MET A 36 -4.78 11.83 8.69
C MET A 36 -4.49 11.93 7.19
N LEU A 37 -5.02 11.03 6.36
CA LEU A 37 -4.89 11.13 4.90
C LEU A 37 -5.66 12.32 4.32
N THR A 38 -6.82 12.65 4.91
CA THR A 38 -7.67 13.76 4.45
C THR A 38 -7.24 15.13 5.00
N ALA A 39 -6.58 15.14 6.16
CA ALA A 39 -6.07 16.33 6.83
C ALA A 39 -4.65 16.08 7.34
N PRO A 40 -3.66 15.94 6.44
CA PRO A 40 -2.31 15.61 6.83
C PRO A 40 -1.61 16.78 7.53
N PRO A 41 -0.75 16.50 8.53
CA PRO A 41 0.14 17.51 9.05
C PRO A 41 1.13 17.94 7.96
N ALA A 42 1.68 19.15 8.07
CA ALA A 42 2.48 19.77 7.00
C ALA A 42 3.67 18.90 6.59
N GLU A 43 4.31 18.25 7.55
CA GLU A 43 5.44 17.35 7.35
C GLU A 43 5.10 16.08 6.54
N ALA A 44 3.83 15.67 6.52
CA ALA A 44 3.39 14.47 5.79
C ALA A 44 2.96 14.76 4.34
N GLN A 45 2.73 16.04 3.99
CA GLN A 45 2.25 16.42 2.65
C GLN A 45 3.19 15.97 1.52
N PRO A 46 4.53 16.12 1.62
CA PRO A 46 5.44 15.66 0.56
C PRO A 46 5.37 14.15 0.34
N LEU A 47 5.18 13.37 1.42
CA LEU A 47 5.05 11.92 1.34
C LEU A 47 3.75 11.51 0.67
N LEU A 48 2.63 12.18 0.98
CA LEU A 48 1.35 11.89 0.35
C LEU A 48 1.32 12.24 -1.14
N ALA A 49 2.11 13.21 -1.58
CA ALA A 49 2.20 13.58 -2.99
C ALA A 49 2.81 12.47 -3.88
N VAL A 50 3.64 11.58 -3.31
CA VAL A 50 4.30 10.48 -4.03
C VAL A 50 3.72 9.11 -3.71
N LEU A 51 2.86 9.02 -2.69
CA LEU A 51 2.29 7.76 -2.23
C LEU A 51 1.04 7.42 -3.02
N VAL A 52 1.00 6.22 -3.60
CA VAL A 52 -0.25 5.65 -4.09
C VAL A 52 -1.01 5.05 -2.91
N VAL A 53 -2.11 5.69 -2.51
CA VAL A 53 -2.97 5.26 -1.40
C VAL A 53 -4.31 4.77 -1.94
N ASP A 54 -4.73 3.58 -1.51
CA ASP A 54 -6.05 3.02 -1.78
C ASP A 54 -6.58 2.45 -0.45
N VAL A 55 -7.66 3.05 0.07
CA VAL A 55 -8.28 2.64 1.34
C VAL A 55 -9.67 2.12 1.04
N ARG A 56 -9.98 0.91 1.53
CA ARG A 56 -11.30 0.29 1.39
C ARG A 56 -11.79 -0.25 2.73
N PRO A 57 -13.10 -0.17 3.01
CA PRO A 57 -13.69 -0.92 4.11
C PRO A 57 -13.73 -2.41 3.74
N GLY A 58 -13.34 -3.31 4.65
CA GLY A 58 -13.61 -4.74 4.46
C GLY A 58 -12.56 -5.71 5.02
N ALA A 59 -12.92 -6.99 4.97
CA ALA A 59 -12.15 -8.11 5.53
C ALA A 59 -11.15 -8.76 4.55
N ASP A 60 -11.36 -8.63 3.23
CA ASP A 60 -10.49 -9.25 2.23
C ASP A 60 -9.38 -8.30 1.74
N GLY A 61 -8.37 -8.13 2.60
CA GLY A 61 -7.22 -7.28 2.29
C GLY A 61 -6.28 -7.86 1.21
N ALA A 62 -6.35 -9.15 0.92
CA ALA A 62 -5.49 -9.78 -0.07
C ALA A 62 -6.02 -9.52 -1.49
N ALA A 63 -7.32 -9.69 -1.71
CA ALA A 63 -7.96 -9.33 -2.97
C ALA A 63 -7.80 -7.84 -3.27
N HIS A 64 -8.00 -6.97 -2.26
CA HIS A 64 -7.77 -5.53 -2.40
C HIS A 64 -6.35 -5.21 -2.85
N PHE A 65 -5.33 -5.80 -2.21
CA PHE A 65 -3.95 -5.54 -2.60
C PHE A 65 -3.67 -6.02 -4.03
N ALA A 66 -4.15 -7.20 -4.41
CA ALA A 66 -4.02 -7.73 -5.77
C ALA A 66 -4.68 -6.81 -6.81
N ASP A 67 -5.86 -6.27 -6.54
CA ASP A 67 -6.55 -5.30 -7.42
C ASP A 67 -5.71 -4.04 -7.65
N VAL A 68 -5.12 -3.50 -6.58
CA VAL A 68 -4.28 -2.29 -6.65
C VAL A 68 -3.04 -2.56 -7.49
N LEU A 69 -2.38 -3.71 -7.29
CA LEU A 69 -1.21 -4.11 -8.07
C LEU A 69 -1.56 -4.25 -9.56
N ALA A 70 -2.67 -4.94 -9.88
CA ALA A 70 -3.13 -5.09 -11.26
C ALA A 70 -3.43 -3.75 -11.94
N ARG A 71 -4.08 -2.82 -11.22
CA ARG A 71 -4.37 -1.46 -11.71
C ARG A 71 -3.11 -0.65 -12.00
N LEU A 72 -2.03 -0.88 -11.26
CA LEU A 72 -0.75 -0.18 -11.42
C LEU A 72 0.21 -0.90 -12.38
N GLY A 73 -0.15 -2.09 -12.88
CA GLY A 73 0.74 -2.91 -13.69
C GLY A 73 1.98 -3.39 -12.92
N LEU A 74 1.83 -3.61 -11.61
CA LEU A 74 2.90 -4.08 -10.72
C LEU A 74 2.65 -5.52 -10.32
N VAL A 75 3.73 -6.26 -10.12
CA VAL A 75 3.69 -7.63 -9.60
C VAL A 75 4.76 -7.81 -8.53
N GLN A 76 4.55 -8.78 -7.64
CA GLN A 76 5.52 -9.14 -6.62
C GLN A 76 6.75 -9.76 -7.27
N LEU A 77 7.93 -9.48 -6.72
CA LEU A 77 9.15 -10.16 -7.16
C LEU A 77 9.04 -11.66 -6.87
N THR A 78 9.33 -12.46 -7.88
CA THR A 78 9.54 -13.91 -7.71
C THR A 78 11.04 -14.13 -7.48
N GLU A 79 11.41 -14.57 -6.28
CA GLU A 79 12.77 -15.07 -5.99
C GLU A 79 13.05 -16.37 -6.76
#